data_AF-A0A2V8V794-F1
#
_entry.id   AF-A0A2V8V794-F1
#
_cell.length_a   1.000
_cell.length_b   1.000
_cell.length_c   1.000
_cell.angle_alpha   90.00
_cell.angle_beta   90.00
_cell.angle_gamma   90.00
#
_symmetry.space_group_name_H-M   'P 1'
#
loop_
_entity.id
_entity.type
_entity.pdbx_description
1 polymer ?
#
loop_
_entity_poly.entity_id
_entity_poly.type
_entity_poly.pdbx_seq_one_letter_code
_entity_poly.pdbx_strand_id
1 'polypeptide(L)'
;MEIKNAFALIIVAGLSLVPVALAHDPITTKLTWTQEISRIIYKRCISCHREGGVAMSLVSYEEARPWATAIREEVLERRMPPWGAVQGVGAFRDDPSLTSLEVEMIVNWAEGGAPEDDPIYLPKPNFESLKKNPPPALSSVRTLVIRNSVPLTLAQNARAAAVQPLDLPDGASMDITAYLPGGAVEHLIWLRDYRKRWERTYWFRDPVFLPKGTRIVIDSVASASAVISFVDR
;
A
#
# COMPACT_ATOMS: atom_id res chain seq x y z
N MET A 1 41.45 57.28 60.48
CA MET A 1 42.16 56.55 59.43
C MET A 1 41.25 55.42 58.99
N GLU A 2 40.62 55.58 57.83
CA GLU A 2 39.72 54.60 57.19
C GLU A 2 40.45 53.29 56.87
N ILE A 3 39.76 52.15 56.95
CA ILE A 3 39.74 51.14 55.87
C ILE A 3 38.34 50.50 55.84
N LYS A 4 37.65 50.65 54.70
CA LYS A 4 36.39 50.00 54.33
C LYS A 4 36.70 48.60 53.80
N ASN A 5 36.06 47.55 54.31
CA ASN A 5 36.09 46.23 53.68
C ASN A 5 34.68 45.80 53.27
N ALA A 6 34.52 45.58 51.97
CA ALA A 6 33.30 45.13 51.31
C ALA A 6 33.55 43.76 50.64
N PHE A 7 32.45 43.04 50.41
CA PHE A 7 32.30 41.81 49.59
C PHE A 7 32.96 40.52 50.16
N ALA A 8 32.41 39.31 50.00
CA ALA A 8 31.47 38.80 49.01
C ALA A 8 30.64 37.63 49.59
N LEU A 9 29.36 37.56 49.22
CA LEU A 9 28.50 36.40 49.42
C LEU A 9 28.83 35.37 48.32
N ILE A 10 29.45 34.25 48.67
CA ILE A 10 29.69 33.14 47.74
C ILE A 10 28.39 32.35 47.60
N ILE A 11 27.68 32.54 46.50
CA ILE A 11 26.60 31.65 46.08
C ILE A 11 27.26 30.43 45.43
N VAL A 12 27.31 29.31 46.15
CA VAL A 12 27.68 28.01 45.58
C VAL A 12 26.49 27.54 44.74
N ALA A 13 26.54 27.79 43.44
CA ALA A 13 25.64 27.16 42.48
C ALA A 13 25.98 25.67 42.40
N GLY A 14 25.24 24.83 43.14
CA GLY A 14 25.30 23.39 43.00
C GLY A 14 24.85 22.98 41.61
N LEU A 15 25.81 22.63 40.74
CA LEU A 15 25.53 22.06 39.43
C LEU A 15 25.06 20.61 39.65
N SER A 16 23.76 20.43 39.85
CA SER A 16 23.14 19.12 39.91
C SER A 16 23.34 18.44 38.55
N LEU A 17 24.26 17.48 38.47
CA LEU A 17 24.32 16.52 37.37
C LEU A 17 23.04 15.69 37.40
N VAL A 18 22.03 16.11 36.64
CA VAL A 18 20.90 15.24 36.31
C VAL A 18 21.47 14.14 35.42
N PRO A 19 21.43 12.86 35.81
CA PRO A 19 21.78 11.80 34.88
C PRO A 19 20.73 11.84 33.78
N VAL A 20 21.16 12.16 32.55
CA VAL A 20 20.36 11.93 31.36
C VAL A 20 20.24 10.41 31.25
N ALA A 21 19.15 9.87 31.80
CA ALA A 21 18.77 8.50 31.50
C ALA A 21 18.57 8.45 29.98
N LEU A 22 19.46 7.76 29.28
CA LEU A 22 19.22 7.35 27.90
C LEU A 22 18.00 6.43 27.95
N ALA A 23 16.82 7.00 27.74
CA ALA A 23 15.60 6.26 27.51
C ALA A 23 15.76 5.59 26.14
N HIS A 24 16.44 4.45 26.10
CA HIS A 24 16.25 3.52 25.01
C HIS A 24 14.83 2.99 25.15
N ASP A 25 13.98 3.28 24.18
CA ASP A 25 12.64 2.69 24.14
C ASP A 25 12.79 1.17 24.27
N PRO A 26 12.17 0.55 25.29
CA PRO A 26 12.32 -0.88 25.51
C PRO A 26 11.79 -1.63 24.29
N ILE A 27 12.53 -2.65 23.84
CA ILE A 27 12.04 -3.55 22.80
C ILE A 27 10.90 -4.36 23.40
N THR A 28 9.68 -4.15 22.89
CA THR A 28 8.45 -4.79 23.40
C THR A 28 7.88 -5.83 22.45
N THR A 29 8.54 -6.07 21.32
CA THR A 29 8.10 -7.03 20.28
C THR A 29 9.11 -8.16 20.10
N LYS A 30 8.63 -9.31 19.61
CA LYS A 30 9.47 -10.42 19.15
C LYS A 30 9.68 -10.42 17.63
N LEU A 31 8.98 -9.54 16.90
CA LEU A 31 9.12 -9.42 15.46
C LEU A 31 10.40 -8.65 15.15
N THR A 32 11.20 -9.15 14.23
CA THR A 32 12.52 -8.59 13.94
C THR A 32 12.69 -8.30 12.45
N TRP A 33 13.61 -7.39 12.13
CA TRP A 33 13.97 -7.12 10.75
C TRP A 33 14.45 -8.38 10.04
N THR A 34 15.40 -9.09 10.64
CA THR A 34 16.09 -10.21 10.02
C THR A 34 15.18 -11.42 9.82
N GLN A 35 14.19 -11.65 10.69
CA GLN A 35 13.30 -12.83 10.61
C GLN A 35 11.95 -12.56 9.90
N GLU A 36 11.25 -11.46 10.16
CA GLU A 36 9.92 -11.25 9.55
C GLU A 36 9.89 -10.07 8.58
N ILE A 37 10.35 -8.90 9.00
CA ILE A 37 10.02 -7.64 8.31
C ILE A 37 10.76 -7.50 6.98
N SER A 38 12.03 -7.88 6.91
CA SER A 38 12.80 -7.88 5.66
C SER A 38 12.09 -8.69 4.56
N ARG A 39 11.48 -9.84 4.88
CA ARG A 39 10.74 -10.67 3.92
C ARG A 39 9.53 -9.92 3.34
N ILE A 40 8.79 -9.20 4.19
CA ILE A 40 7.64 -8.40 3.76
C ILE A 40 8.11 -7.22 2.91
N ILE A 41 9.10 -6.46 3.38
CA ILE A 41 9.66 -5.31 2.66
C ILE A 41 10.20 -5.72 1.29
N TYR A 42 10.92 -6.84 1.22
CA TYR A 42 11.48 -7.34 -0.04
C TYR A 42 10.41 -7.77 -1.03
N LYS A 43 9.29 -8.30 -0.54
CA LYS A 43 8.18 -8.74 -1.39
C LYS A 43 7.30 -7.57 -1.84
N ARG A 44 7.13 -6.54 -1.01
CA ARG A 44 6.05 -5.55 -1.15
C ARG A 44 6.53 -4.14 -1.49
N CYS A 45 7.75 -3.78 -1.11
CA CYS A 45 8.20 -2.38 -1.10
C CYS A 45 9.37 -2.12 -2.04
N ILE A 46 10.36 -3.02 -2.09
CA ILE A 46 11.64 -2.73 -2.76
C ILE A 46 11.56 -2.70 -4.29
N SER A 47 10.41 -3.01 -4.90
CA SER A 47 10.19 -2.73 -6.33
C SER A 47 10.31 -1.23 -6.63
N CYS A 48 9.97 -0.40 -5.64
CA CYS A 48 10.04 1.06 -5.70
C CYS A 48 11.05 1.65 -4.69
N HIS A 49 11.16 1.05 -3.51
CA HIS A 49 12.02 1.49 -2.40
C HIS A 49 13.38 0.80 -2.41
N ARG A 50 14.21 1.18 -3.37
CA ARG A 50 15.59 0.70 -3.53
C ARG A 50 16.45 1.80 -4.14
N GLU A 51 17.77 1.63 -4.08
CA GLU A 51 18.68 2.50 -4.83
C GLU A 51 18.32 2.55 -6.32
N GLY A 52 18.28 3.77 -6.89
CA GLY A 52 17.81 4.02 -8.26
C GLY A 52 16.30 3.82 -8.47
N GLY A 53 15.54 3.54 -7.42
CA GLY A 53 14.09 3.47 -7.43
C GLY A 53 13.40 4.85 -7.44
N VAL A 54 12.07 4.84 -7.28
CA VAL A 54 11.24 6.07 -7.29
C VAL A 54 11.01 6.66 -5.90
N ALA A 55 11.56 6.04 -4.87
CA ALA A 55 11.46 6.44 -3.47
C ALA A 55 12.78 6.14 -2.74
N MET A 56 12.89 6.54 -1.47
CA MET A 56 14.02 6.18 -0.62
C MET A 56 14.21 4.66 -0.54
N SER A 57 15.47 4.23 -0.43
CA SER A 57 15.79 2.82 -0.25
C SER A 57 15.30 2.32 1.11
N LEU A 58 14.80 1.09 1.14
CA LEU A 58 14.41 0.35 2.34
C LEU A 58 15.02 -1.06 2.31
N VAL A 59 16.17 -1.23 1.64
CA VAL A 59 16.72 -2.57 1.34
C VAL A 59 17.50 -3.13 2.54
N SER A 60 18.22 -2.29 3.27
CA SER A 60 18.92 -2.67 4.50
C SER A 60 18.17 -2.24 5.77
N TYR A 61 18.56 -2.80 6.91
CA TYR A 61 18.02 -2.39 8.20
C TYR A 61 18.34 -0.92 8.50
N GLU A 62 19.57 -0.50 8.28
CA GLU A 62 20.05 0.87 8.51
C GLU A 62 19.28 1.88 7.66
N GLU A 63 18.90 1.49 6.44
CA GLU A 63 18.07 2.30 5.56
C GLU A 63 16.61 2.33 6.03
N ALA A 64 16.04 1.20 6.47
CA ALA A 64 14.62 1.09 6.80
C ALA A 64 14.26 1.58 8.21
N ARG A 65 15.12 1.34 9.20
CA ARG A 65 14.88 1.64 10.62
C ARG A 65 14.50 3.12 10.87
N PRO A 66 15.17 4.13 10.28
CA PRO A 66 14.80 5.54 10.47
C PRO A 66 13.38 5.87 10.00
N TRP A 67 12.82 5.04 9.11
CA TRP A 67 11.47 5.21 8.57
C TRP A 67 10.42 4.34 9.26
N ALA A 68 10.74 3.58 10.31
CA ALA A 68 9.81 2.63 10.93
C ALA A 68 8.44 3.26 11.27
N THR A 69 8.43 4.45 11.88
CA THR A 69 7.20 5.19 12.19
C THR A 69 6.42 5.59 10.94
N ALA A 70 7.11 6.14 9.93
CA ALA A 70 6.47 6.54 8.68
C ALA A 70 5.94 5.33 7.90
N ILE A 71 6.68 4.22 7.85
CA ILE A 71 6.25 2.96 7.23
C ILE A 71 4.97 2.48 7.91
N ARG A 72 4.92 2.46 9.24
CA ARG A 72 3.73 2.10 10.01
C ARG A 72 2.53 2.96 9.62
N GLU A 73 2.67 4.27 9.59
CA GLU A 73 1.58 5.20 9.24
C GLU A 73 1.09 4.97 7.80
N GLU A 74 1.99 4.91 6.84
CA GLU A 74 1.65 4.69 5.42
C GLU A 74 0.94 3.35 5.18
N VAL A 75 1.33 2.31 5.93
CA VAL A 75 0.71 0.98 5.84
C VAL A 75 -0.65 0.94 6.54
N LEU A 76 -0.78 1.54 7.74
CA LEU A 76 -2.05 1.65 8.47
C LEU A 76 -3.11 2.40 7.67
N GLU A 77 -2.70 3.49 7.03
CA GLU A 77 -3.59 4.32 6.22
C GLU A 77 -3.78 3.77 4.79
N ARG A 78 -3.23 2.58 4.50
CA ARG A 78 -3.33 1.89 3.19
C ARG A 78 -2.85 2.75 2.01
N ARG A 79 -1.94 3.68 2.26
CA ARG A 79 -1.29 4.50 1.22
C ARG A 79 -0.16 3.72 0.54
N MET A 80 0.45 2.78 1.26
CA MET A 80 1.49 1.90 0.76
C MET A 80 1.11 0.41 0.86
N PRO A 81 1.44 -0.39 -0.18
CA PRO A 81 1.85 0.04 -1.52
C PRO A 81 0.73 0.77 -2.26
N PRO A 82 1.04 1.67 -3.21
CA PRO A 82 0.01 2.42 -3.92
C PRO A 82 -0.76 1.48 -4.85
N TRP A 83 -1.94 1.06 -4.39
CA TRP A 83 -2.83 0.15 -5.12
C TRP A 83 -4.22 0.74 -5.36
N GLY A 84 -4.79 1.48 -4.41
CA GLY A 84 -6.11 2.11 -4.52
C GLY A 84 -7.30 1.14 -4.47
N ALA A 85 -7.15 -0.09 -4.99
CA ALA A 85 -8.18 -1.11 -4.88
C ALA A 85 -8.26 -1.71 -3.48
N VAL A 86 -9.48 -1.89 -3.00
CA VAL A 86 -9.80 -2.47 -1.70
C VAL A 86 -9.42 -3.94 -1.69
N GLN A 87 -8.66 -4.34 -0.68
CA GLN A 87 -8.26 -5.73 -0.48
C GLN A 87 -9.48 -6.64 -0.34
N GLY A 88 -9.48 -7.75 -1.08
CA GLY A 88 -10.57 -8.74 -1.05
C GLY A 88 -11.69 -8.47 -2.07
N VAL A 89 -11.67 -7.33 -2.77
CA VAL A 89 -12.56 -7.06 -3.89
C VAL A 89 -11.84 -7.35 -5.20
N GLY A 90 -12.40 -8.26 -6.00
CA GLY A 90 -11.75 -8.76 -7.20
C GLY A 90 -10.50 -9.61 -6.90
N ALA A 91 -10.08 -10.40 -7.88
CA ALA A 91 -8.83 -11.16 -7.82
C ALA A 91 -7.90 -10.67 -8.92
N PHE A 92 -6.84 -9.95 -8.57
CA PHE A 92 -5.92 -9.35 -9.54
C PHE A 92 -4.59 -10.11 -9.63
N ARG A 93 -3.93 -10.01 -10.80
CA ARG A 93 -2.64 -10.68 -11.08
C ARG A 93 -1.50 -10.12 -10.24
N ASP A 94 -1.38 -8.80 -10.22
CA ASP A 94 -0.22 -8.08 -9.68
C ASP A 94 -0.59 -7.25 -8.44
N ASP A 95 -1.50 -7.79 -7.60
CA ASP A 95 -1.97 -7.13 -6.38
C ASP A 95 -0.81 -6.99 -5.36
N PRO A 96 -0.30 -5.77 -5.12
CA PRO A 96 0.79 -5.54 -4.18
C PRO A 96 0.30 -5.37 -2.74
N SER A 97 -1.01 -5.43 -2.48
CA SER A 97 -1.59 -5.14 -1.17
C SER A 97 -1.02 -6.03 -0.06
N LEU A 98 -0.91 -5.42 1.11
CA LEU A 98 -0.52 -6.09 2.34
C LEU A 98 -1.74 -6.81 2.92
N THR A 99 -1.52 -8.06 3.33
CA THR A 99 -2.48 -8.80 4.17
C THR A 99 -2.61 -8.15 5.53
N SER A 100 -3.72 -8.38 6.23
CA SER A 100 -3.90 -7.85 7.60
C SER A 100 -2.78 -8.30 8.54
N LEU A 101 -2.31 -9.54 8.38
CA LEU A 101 -1.16 -10.06 9.12
C LEU A 101 0.14 -9.31 8.77
N GLU A 102 0.43 -9.10 7.48
CA GLU A 102 1.62 -8.33 7.09
C GLU A 102 1.57 -6.88 7.62
N VAL A 103 0.39 -6.25 7.63
CA VAL A 103 0.16 -4.93 8.24
C VAL A 103 0.46 -4.98 9.74
N GLU A 104 -0.15 -5.92 10.46
CA GLU A 104 0.03 -6.08 11.91
C GLU A 104 1.50 -6.33 12.28
N MET A 105 2.20 -7.16 11.51
CA MET A 105 3.62 -7.43 11.74
C MET A 105 4.46 -6.16 11.61
N ILE A 106 4.25 -5.36 10.55
CA ILE A 106 4.96 -4.10 10.33
C ILE A 106 4.67 -3.11 11.46
N VAL A 107 3.39 -2.98 11.85
CA VAL A 107 2.95 -2.07 12.91
C VAL A 107 3.58 -2.45 14.25
N ASN A 108 3.46 -3.72 14.64
CA ASN A 108 4.00 -4.22 15.91
C ASN A 108 5.53 -4.17 15.95
N TRP A 109 6.22 -4.35 14.81
CA TRP A 109 7.66 -4.14 14.74
C TRP A 109 8.04 -2.68 14.96
N ALA A 110 7.36 -1.75 14.28
CA ALA A 110 7.65 -0.33 14.39
C ALA A 110 7.33 0.22 15.80
N GLU A 111 6.17 -0.13 16.37
CA GLU A 111 5.78 0.26 17.74
C GLU A 111 6.67 -0.39 18.80
N GLY A 112 7.19 -1.60 18.52
CA GLY A 112 8.03 -2.36 19.44
C GLY A 112 9.51 -1.99 19.45
N GLY A 113 9.89 -0.85 18.87
CA GLY A 113 11.27 -0.35 18.85
C GLY A 113 12.09 -0.76 17.62
N ALA A 114 11.45 -1.40 16.64
CA ALA A 114 12.04 -1.80 15.35
C ALA A 114 13.36 -2.61 15.48
N PRO A 115 13.40 -3.73 16.22
CA PRO A 115 14.64 -4.49 16.42
C PRO A 115 15.14 -5.18 15.14
N GLU A 116 16.47 -5.30 15.00
CA GLU A 116 17.11 -5.97 13.86
C GLU A 116 17.20 -7.49 14.02
N ASP A 117 17.80 -7.92 15.13
CA ASP A 117 18.20 -9.29 15.46
C ASP A 117 19.34 -9.86 14.58
N ASP A 118 19.68 -11.15 14.73
CA ASP A 118 20.87 -11.78 14.15
C ASP A 118 20.88 -11.79 12.60
N PRO A 119 21.89 -11.16 11.95
CA PRO A 119 22.02 -11.13 10.49
C PRO A 119 22.08 -12.50 9.81
N ILE A 120 22.39 -13.59 10.51
CA ILE A 120 22.39 -14.94 9.90
C ILE A 120 21.01 -15.35 9.35
N TYR A 121 19.93 -14.77 9.86
CA TYR A 121 18.57 -15.07 9.41
C TYR A 121 18.07 -14.13 8.29
N LEU A 122 18.86 -13.11 7.95
CA LEU A 122 18.52 -12.11 6.93
C LEU A 122 18.53 -12.74 5.54
N PRO A 123 17.38 -12.81 4.83
CA PRO A 123 17.35 -13.27 3.46
C PRO A 123 18.05 -12.27 2.53
N LYS A 124 18.50 -12.72 1.36
CA LYS A 124 18.96 -11.81 0.31
C LYS A 124 17.75 -11.28 -0.48
N PRO A 125 17.69 -9.98 -0.82
CA PRO A 125 16.67 -9.44 -1.71
C PRO A 125 16.67 -10.16 -3.06
N ASN A 126 15.50 -10.62 -3.52
CA ASN A 126 15.34 -11.23 -4.84
C ASN A 126 14.67 -10.25 -5.80
N PHE A 127 15.45 -9.37 -6.44
CA PHE A 127 14.92 -8.39 -7.40
C PHE A 127 14.34 -9.03 -8.67
N GLU A 128 14.73 -10.26 -9.01
CA GLU A 128 14.23 -10.97 -10.17
C GLU A 128 12.75 -11.34 -10.00
N SER A 129 12.36 -11.72 -8.78
CA SER A 129 10.97 -12.01 -8.41
C SER A 129 10.02 -10.79 -8.49
N LEU A 130 10.58 -9.58 -8.64
CA LEU A 130 9.82 -8.33 -8.73
C LEU A 130 9.50 -7.92 -10.18
N LYS A 131 10.04 -8.65 -11.17
CA LYS A 131 9.72 -8.40 -12.58
C LYS A 131 8.25 -8.76 -12.82
N LYS A 132 7.44 -7.75 -13.11
CA LYS A 132 6.02 -7.94 -13.45
C LYS A 132 5.92 -8.63 -14.81
N ASN A 133 4.99 -9.58 -14.90
CA ASN A 133 4.65 -10.18 -16.19
C ASN A 133 4.00 -9.12 -17.08
N PRO A 134 4.34 -9.06 -18.38
CA PRO A 134 3.63 -8.17 -19.28
C PRO A 134 2.14 -8.52 -19.25
N PRO A 135 1.26 -7.50 -19.37
CA PRO A 135 -0.16 -7.76 -19.50
C PRO A 135 -0.43 -8.67 -20.72
N PRO A 136 -1.52 -9.46 -20.70
CA PRO A 136 -1.92 -10.25 -21.86
C PRO A 136 -1.96 -9.39 -23.13
N ALA A 137 -1.48 -9.92 -24.25
CA ALA A 137 -1.51 -9.21 -25.52
C ALA A 137 -2.96 -8.82 -25.87
N LEU A 138 -3.19 -7.53 -26.07
CA LEU A 138 -4.52 -6.94 -26.31
C LEU A 138 -5.12 -7.28 -27.70
N SER A 139 -4.44 -8.09 -28.52
CA SER A 139 -4.78 -8.33 -29.93
C SER A 139 -6.12 -9.07 -30.14
N SER A 140 -6.82 -9.43 -29.07
CA SER A 140 -8.17 -10.02 -29.10
C SER A 140 -9.09 -9.42 -28.03
N VAL A 141 -8.78 -8.22 -27.54
CA VAL A 141 -9.52 -7.57 -26.45
C VAL A 141 -10.54 -6.58 -27.01
N ARG A 142 -11.82 -6.83 -26.73
CA ARG A 142 -12.88 -5.84 -26.94
C ARG A 142 -12.93 -4.94 -25.71
N THR A 143 -12.89 -3.62 -25.89
CA THR A 143 -13.05 -2.66 -24.79
C THR A 143 -14.42 -2.01 -24.84
N LEU A 144 -14.99 -1.74 -23.65
CA LEU A 144 -16.18 -0.92 -23.50
C LEU A 144 -15.92 0.16 -22.46
N VAL A 145 -16.30 1.40 -22.77
CA VAL A 145 -16.28 2.51 -21.81
C VAL A 145 -17.64 2.55 -21.11
N ILE A 146 -17.62 2.60 -19.78
CA ILE A 146 -18.81 2.77 -18.94
C ILE A 146 -18.68 4.04 -18.11
N ARG A 147 -19.81 4.64 -17.73
CA ARG A 147 -19.89 5.86 -16.92
C ARG A 147 -20.91 5.65 -15.80
N ASN A 148 -20.71 6.27 -14.65
CA ASN A 148 -21.65 6.16 -13.53
C ASN A 148 -23.07 6.67 -13.83
N SER A 149 -23.24 7.50 -14.87
CA SER A 149 -24.56 7.98 -15.31
C SER A 149 -25.41 6.94 -16.06
N VAL A 150 -24.81 5.88 -16.62
CA VAL A 150 -25.53 4.89 -17.44
C VAL A 150 -25.00 3.48 -17.18
N PRO A 151 -25.84 2.55 -16.70
CA PRO A 151 -25.44 1.16 -16.54
C PRO A 151 -25.23 0.48 -17.91
N LEU A 152 -24.19 -0.35 -18.01
CA LEU A 152 -23.96 -1.19 -19.18
C LEU A 152 -24.70 -2.52 -19.00
N THR A 153 -25.51 -2.93 -19.97
CA THR A 153 -26.08 -4.29 -20.00
C THR A 153 -25.42 -5.11 -21.10
N LEU A 154 -24.88 -6.27 -20.75
CA LEU A 154 -24.18 -7.12 -21.72
C LEU A 154 -25.16 -7.82 -22.67
N ALA A 155 -24.99 -7.61 -23.98
CA ALA A 155 -25.82 -8.23 -25.01
C ALA A 155 -25.52 -9.73 -25.25
N GLN A 156 -24.35 -10.19 -24.81
CA GLN A 156 -23.85 -11.55 -24.95
C GLN A 156 -23.02 -11.93 -23.73
N ASN A 157 -22.72 -13.22 -23.57
CA ASN A 157 -21.74 -13.67 -22.58
C ASN A 157 -20.39 -13.03 -22.90
N ALA A 158 -19.67 -12.62 -21.86
CA ALA A 158 -18.34 -12.04 -21.99
C ALA A 158 -17.47 -12.43 -20.80
N ARG A 159 -16.16 -12.25 -20.92
CA ARG A 159 -15.24 -12.39 -19.80
C ARG A 159 -14.47 -11.10 -19.59
N ALA A 160 -14.67 -10.46 -18.45
CA ALA A 160 -13.93 -9.24 -18.11
C ALA A 160 -12.49 -9.62 -17.72
N ALA A 161 -11.52 -9.17 -18.50
CA ALA A 161 -10.10 -9.43 -18.29
C ALA A 161 -9.41 -8.31 -17.50
N ALA A 162 -9.87 -7.07 -17.63
CA ALA A 162 -9.31 -5.95 -16.88
C ALA A 162 -10.29 -4.78 -16.73
N VAL A 163 -10.00 -3.94 -15.75
CA VAL A 163 -10.65 -2.64 -15.54
C VAL A 163 -9.60 -1.55 -15.48
N GLN A 164 -9.82 -0.45 -16.17
CA GLN A 164 -9.03 0.77 -16.02
C GLN A 164 -9.98 1.91 -15.62
N PRO A 165 -9.81 2.52 -14.42
CA PRO A 165 -10.55 3.72 -14.07
C PRO A 165 -10.17 4.85 -15.03
N LEU A 166 -11.14 5.67 -15.39
CA LEU A 166 -11.00 6.87 -16.21
C LEU A 166 -11.82 8.01 -15.59
N ASP A 167 -11.40 9.25 -15.83
CA ASP A 167 -12.11 10.45 -15.37
C ASP A 167 -12.43 10.48 -13.85
N LEU A 168 -11.73 9.70 -13.01
CA LEU A 168 -11.95 9.65 -11.56
C LEU A 168 -11.06 10.70 -10.86
N PRO A 169 -11.62 11.68 -10.13
CA PRO A 169 -10.83 12.70 -9.44
C PRO A 169 -9.97 12.14 -8.30
N ASP A 170 -8.89 12.85 -7.94
CA ASP A 170 -8.11 12.54 -6.75
C ASP A 170 -8.97 12.59 -5.47
N GLY A 171 -8.77 11.65 -4.57
CA GLY A 171 -9.53 11.48 -3.34
C GLY A 171 -10.91 10.84 -3.52
N ALA A 172 -11.40 10.70 -4.76
CA ALA A 172 -12.69 10.07 -5.02
C ALA A 172 -12.64 8.55 -4.79
N SER A 173 -13.80 7.95 -4.57
CA SER A 173 -13.96 6.49 -4.46
C SER A 173 -14.97 6.02 -5.50
N MET A 174 -14.77 4.81 -5.99
CA MET A 174 -15.59 4.22 -7.05
C MET A 174 -15.69 2.71 -6.85
N ASP A 175 -16.88 2.14 -6.96
CA ASP A 175 -17.10 0.70 -7.05
C ASP A 175 -17.71 0.34 -8.41
N ILE A 176 -17.20 -0.71 -9.04
CA ILE A 176 -17.76 -1.24 -10.28
C ILE A 176 -18.38 -2.60 -9.99
N THR A 177 -19.71 -2.64 -10.04
CA THR A 177 -20.50 -3.78 -9.62
C THR A 177 -21.21 -4.41 -10.82
N ALA A 178 -21.10 -5.72 -10.96
CA ALA A 178 -21.84 -6.53 -11.92
C ALA A 178 -23.01 -7.25 -11.24
N TYR A 179 -24.22 -6.93 -11.64
CA TYR A 179 -25.46 -7.58 -11.23
C TYR A 179 -25.83 -8.65 -12.28
N LEU A 180 -25.73 -9.93 -11.91
CA LEU A 180 -25.93 -11.04 -12.83
C LEU A 180 -27.42 -11.43 -12.95
N PRO A 181 -27.87 -12.00 -14.09
CA PRO A 181 -29.26 -12.42 -14.33
C PRO A 181 -29.83 -13.50 -13.38
N GLY A 182 -29.03 -14.02 -12.44
CA GLY A 182 -29.48 -14.95 -11.40
C GLY A 182 -29.56 -14.33 -10.01
N GLY A 183 -29.39 -13.01 -9.88
CA GLY A 183 -29.40 -12.29 -8.61
C GLY A 183 -28.05 -12.24 -7.89
N ALA A 184 -27.03 -12.95 -8.40
CA ALA A 184 -25.66 -12.82 -7.90
C ALA A 184 -25.09 -11.42 -8.17
N VAL A 185 -24.27 -10.93 -7.24
CA VAL A 185 -23.62 -9.62 -7.31
C VAL A 185 -22.11 -9.85 -7.23
N GLU A 186 -21.38 -9.32 -8.19
CA GLU A 186 -19.92 -9.43 -8.27
C GLU A 186 -19.31 -8.02 -8.28
N HIS A 187 -18.50 -7.70 -7.27
CA HIS A 187 -17.73 -6.46 -7.24
C HIS A 187 -16.45 -6.64 -8.06
N LEU A 188 -16.40 -6.01 -9.24
CA LEU A 188 -15.28 -6.13 -10.16
C LEU A 188 -14.06 -5.38 -9.64
N ILE A 189 -14.26 -4.16 -9.12
CA ILE A 189 -13.21 -3.40 -8.45
C ILE A 189 -13.84 -2.34 -7.55
N TRP A 190 -13.30 -2.16 -6.35
CA TRP A 190 -13.62 -1.03 -5.49
C TRP A 190 -12.35 -0.23 -5.24
N LEU A 191 -12.32 1.00 -5.72
CA LEU A 191 -11.26 1.98 -5.49
C LEU A 191 -11.65 2.94 -4.36
N ARG A 192 -10.72 3.16 -3.42
CA ARG A 192 -10.86 4.16 -2.35
C ARG A 192 -9.72 5.15 -2.39
N ASP A 193 -10.02 6.41 -2.05
CA ASP A 193 -9.03 7.51 -2.02
C ASP A 193 -8.14 7.51 -3.28
N TYR A 194 -8.79 7.50 -4.45
CA TYR A 194 -8.11 7.33 -5.73
C TYR A 194 -7.04 8.40 -5.93
N ARG A 195 -5.91 8.01 -6.52
CA ARG A 195 -4.82 8.93 -6.85
C ARG A 195 -4.39 8.72 -8.28
N LYS A 196 -4.67 9.70 -9.13
CA LYS A 196 -4.39 9.70 -10.56
C LYS A 196 -2.91 9.48 -10.87
N ARG A 197 -2.00 9.95 -10.01
CA ARG A 197 -0.56 9.67 -10.16
C ARG A 197 -0.20 8.18 -10.18
N TRP A 198 -1.08 7.32 -9.65
CA TRP A 198 -0.91 5.87 -9.58
C TRP A 198 -1.86 5.10 -10.50
N GLU A 199 -2.53 5.81 -11.42
CA GLU A 199 -3.44 5.25 -12.41
C GLU A 199 -2.82 4.06 -13.15
N ARG A 200 -3.62 3.01 -13.31
CA ARG A 200 -3.20 1.76 -13.96
C ARG A 200 -4.40 0.96 -14.42
N THR A 201 -4.13 -0.01 -15.26
CA THR A 201 -5.08 -1.08 -15.59
C THR A 201 -4.97 -2.20 -14.55
N TYR A 202 -6.10 -2.60 -13.96
CA TYR A 202 -6.22 -3.70 -13.02
C TYR A 202 -6.59 -4.96 -13.79
N TRP A 203 -5.62 -5.85 -13.96
CA TRP A 203 -5.81 -7.12 -14.66
C TRP A 203 -6.27 -8.19 -13.69
N PHE A 204 -7.42 -8.80 -13.98
CA PHE A 204 -7.90 -9.94 -13.21
C PHE A 204 -6.93 -11.11 -13.35
N ARG A 205 -6.76 -11.86 -12.26
CA ARG A 205 -5.98 -13.11 -12.23
C ARG A 205 -6.51 -14.08 -13.26
N ASP A 206 -7.82 -14.28 -13.20
CA ASP A 206 -8.62 -15.06 -14.13
C ASP A 206 -9.75 -14.17 -14.68
N PRO A 207 -10.00 -14.14 -16.00
CA PRO A 207 -11.10 -13.34 -16.55
C PRO A 207 -12.45 -13.73 -15.95
N VAL A 208 -13.14 -12.73 -15.40
CA VAL A 208 -14.43 -12.88 -14.70
C VAL A 208 -15.53 -13.14 -15.72
N PHE A 209 -16.18 -14.30 -15.63
CA PHE A 209 -17.28 -14.65 -16.54
C PHE A 209 -18.54 -13.86 -16.19
N LEU A 210 -19.06 -13.12 -17.17
CA LEU A 210 -20.27 -12.32 -17.06
C LEU A 210 -21.30 -12.80 -18.09
N PRO A 211 -22.40 -13.44 -17.69
CA PRO A 211 -23.42 -13.91 -18.61
C PRO A 211 -24.16 -12.75 -19.31
N LYS A 212 -24.74 -13.04 -20.48
CA LYS A 212 -25.66 -12.16 -21.19
C LYS A 212 -26.73 -11.63 -20.22
N GLY A 213 -27.00 -10.33 -20.27
CA GLY A 213 -27.96 -9.66 -19.39
C GLY A 213 -27.35 -9.14 -18.09
N THR A 214 -26.07 -9.41 -17.81
CA THR A 214 -25.36 -8.80 -16.68
C THR A 214 -25.40 -7.27 -16.81
N ARG A 215 -25.82 -6.60 -15.74
CA ARG A 215 -25.82 -5.14 -15.63
C ARG A 215 -24.61 -4.68 -14.84
N ILE A 216 -23.70 -3.96 -15.48
CA ILE A 216 -22.51 -3.39 -14.87
C ILE A 216 -22.78 -1.92 -14.53
N VAL A 217 -22.50 -1.52 -13.31
CA VAL A 217 -22.77 -0.19 -12.75
C VAL A 217 -21.50 0.36 -12.14
N ILE A 218 -21.30 1.68 -12.25
CA ILE A 218 -20.31 2.40 -11.46
C ILE A 218 -21.05 3.15 -10.36
N ASP A 219 -20.74 2.84 -9.11
CA ASP A 219 -21.19 3.56 -7.94
C ASP A 219 -20.07 4.50 -7.46
N SER A 220 -20.29 5.81 -7.63
CA SER A 220 -19.37 6.89 -7.24
C SER A 220 -20.14 8.18 -7.02
N VAL A 221 -19.76 8.95 -5.98
CA VAL A 221 -20.31 10.29 -5.72
C VAL A 221 -19.80 11.32 -6.74
N ALA A 222 -18.56 11.16 -7.20
CA ALA A 222 -17.98 11.98 -8.26
C ALA A 222 -18.35 11.43 -9.64
N SER A 223 -18.29 12.27 -10.68
CA SER A 223 -18.28 11.79 -12.07
C SER A 223 -17.13 10.79 -12.23
N ALA A 224 -17.42 9.64 -12.81
CA ALA A 224 -16.43 8.58 -12.99
C ALA A 224 -16.74 7.75 -14.23
N SER A 225 -15.70 7.29 -14.91
CA SER A 225 -15.80 6.37 -16.02
C SER A 225 -14.78 5.24 -15.87
N ALA A 226 -14.92 4.19 -16.67
CA ALA A 226 -13.93 3.13 -16.72
C ALA A 226 -13.93 2.45 -18.08
N VAL A 227 -12.78 1.94 -18.50
CA VAL A 227 -12.67 0.95 -19.57
C VAL A 227 -12.72 -0.44 -18.96
N ILE A 228 -13.63 -1.27 -19.45
CA ILE A 228 -13.61 -2.72 -19.20
C ILE A 228 -13.12 -3.42 -20.46
N SER A 229 -12.08 -4.21 -20.29
CA SER A 229 -11.49 -5.07 -21.32
C SER A 229 -12.10 -6.46 -21.24
N PHE A 230 -12.58 -6.97 -22.37
CA PHE A 230 -13.20 -8.29 -22.49
C PHE A 230 -12.41 -9.20 -23.43
N VAL A 231 -12.37 -10.50 -23.12
CA VAL A 231 -11.76 -11.54 -23.96
C VAL A 231 -12.79 -12.59 -24.39
N ASP A 232 -12.56 -13.20 -25.54
CA ASP A 232 -13.48 -14.16 -26.17
C ASP A 232 -13.40 -15.59 -25.61
N ARG A 233 -12.45 -15.90 -24.70
CA ARG A 233 -12.28 -17.21 -24.07
C ARG A 233 -11.95 -17.13 -22.59
#